data_AF-A0A954I3P3-F1
#
_entry.id   AF-A0A954I3P3-F1
#
_cell.length_a   1.000
_cell.length_b   1.000
_cell.length_c   1.000
_cell.angle_alpha   90.00
_cell.angle_beta   90.00
_cell.angle_gamma   90.00
#
_symmetry.space_group_name_H-M   'P 1'
#
loop_
_entity.id
_entity.type
_entity.pdbx_description
1 polymer ?
#
loop_
_entity_poly.entity_id
_entity_poly.type
_entity_poly.pdbx_seq_one_letter_code
_entity_poly.pdbx_strand_id
1 'polypeptide(L)' 'MPATRMITLDELRDEFDFLGDWEEQCKFLIELGEELPDLAPGEMNEANRVHGCQSRVWLVPGVRQENGRP' A
#
# COMPACT_ATOMS: atom_id res chain seq x y z
N MET A 1 12.52 5.99 -8.02
CA MET A 1 11.56 5.31 -7.14
C MET A 1 12.00 3.86 -7.06
N PRO A 2 12.56 3.37 -5.93
CA PRO A 2 12.83 1.95 -5.77
C PRO A 2 11.50 1.19 -5.81
N ALA A 3 11.49 0.02 -6.45
CA ALA A 3 10.31 -0.80 -6.60
C ALA A 3 9.98 -1.44 -5.24
N THR A 4 8.95 -0.93 -4.59
CA THR A 4 8.26 -1.60 -3.48
C THR A 4 7.92 -3.03 -3.89
N ARG A 5 8.12 -3.98 -2.97
CA ARG A 5 7.72 -5.38 -3.17
C ARG A 5 6.27 -5.41 -3.62
N MET A 6 6.05 -5.87 -4.85
CA MET A 6 4.73 -5.91 -5.46
C MET A 6 4.13 -7.28 -5.17
N ILE A 7 3.55 -7.44 -3.99
CA ILE A 7 2.76 -8.63 -3.65
C ILE A 7 1.45 -8.60 -4.43
N THR A 8 1.07 -9.74 -4.99
CA THR A 8 -0.21 -9.90 -5.68
C THR A 8 -1.34 -10.14 -4.68
N LEU A 9 -2.59 -9.90 -5.09
CA LEU A 9 -3.75 -10.17 -4.24
C LEU A 9 -3.92 -11.67 -3.93
N ASP A 10 -3.51 -12.55 -4.85
CA ASP A 10 -3.54 -13.99 -4.63
C ASP A 10 -2.53 -14.42 -3.57
N GLU A 11 -1.28 -13.93 -3.66
CA GLU A 11 -0.26 -14.19 -2.62
C GLU A 11 -0.68 -13.63 -1.26
N LEU A 12 -1.27 -12.43 -1.22
CA LEU A 12 -1.78 -11.83 0.00
C LEU A 12 -2.88 -12.69 0.64
N ARG A 13 -3.81 -13.23 -0.17
CA ARG A 13 -4.87 -14.13 0.31
C ARG A 13 -4.27 -15.42 0.85
N ASP A 14 -3.37 -16.04 0.11
CA ASP A 14 -2.78 -17.34 0.48
C ASP A 14 -1.96 -17.21 1.79
N GLU A 15 -1.27 -16.09 1.99
CA GLU A 15 -0.57 -15.78 3.25
C GLU A 15 -1.54 -15.57 4.42
N PHE A 16 -2.65 -14.86 4.19
CA PHE A 16 -3.68 -14.65 5.22
C PHE A 16 -4.33 -15.95 5.68
N ASP A 17 -4.59 -16.87 4.75
CA ASP A 17 -5.13 -18.21 5.02
C ASP A 17 -4.12 -19.06 5.81
N PHE A 18 -2.81 -18.86 5.59
CA PHE A 18 -1.76 -19.54 6.32
C PHE A 18 -1.60 -19.05 7.76
N LEU A 19 -1.59 -17.72 7.98
CA LEU A 19 -1.43 -17.12 9.31
C LEU A 19 -2.56 -17.57 10.27
N GLY A 20 -3.81 -17.59 9.79
CA GLY A 20 -4.95 -18.15 10.52
C GLY A 20 -5.36 -17.43 11.82
N ASP A 21 -4.50 -16.59 12.39
CA ASP A 21 -4.77 -15.73 13.53
C ASP A 21 -4.87 -14.25 13.13
N TRP A 22 -5.82 -13.55 13.75
CA TRP A 22 -6.10 -12.15 13.44
C TRP A 22 -4.96 -11.20 13.85
N GLU A 23 -4.29 -11.46 14.98
CA GLU A 23 -3.16 -10.64 15.44
C GLU A 23 -2.00 -10.74 14.44
N GLU A 24 -1.74 -11.95 13.94
CA GLU A 24 -0.70 -12.18 12.93
C GLU A 24 -1.04 -11.50 11.59
N GLN A 25 -2.29 -11.59 11.13
CA GLN A 25 -2.75 -10.89 9.92
C GLN A 25 -2.58 -9.36 10.04
N CYS A 26 -2.94 -8.79 11.19
CA CYS A 26 -2.75 -7.37 11.45
C CYS A 26 -1.26 -6.99 11.45
N LYS A 27 -0.42 -7.78 12.10
CA LYS A 27 1.03 -7.55 12.14
C LYS A 27 1.63 -7.59 10.72
N PHE A 28 1.24 -8.58 9.93
CA PHE A 28 1.69 -8.69 8.55
C PHE A 28 1.30 -7.48 7.69
N LEU A 29 0.07 -6.97 7.82
CA LEU A 29 -0.34 -5.73 7.14
C LEU A 29 0.46 -4.51 7.55
N ILE A 30 0.82 -4.40 8.84
CA ILE A 30 1.64 -3.30 9.35
C ILE A 30 3.04 -3.38 8.73
N GLU A 31 3.66 -4.56 8.72
CA GLU A 31 4.97 -4.78 8.11
C GLU A 31 4.96 -4.42 6.61
N LEU A 32 3.94 -4.85 5.87
CA LEU A 32 3.76 -4.45 4.46
C LEU A 32 3.61 -2.92 4.30
N GLY A 33 2.92 -2.27 5.23
CA GLY A 33 2.77 -0.82 5.26
C GLY A 33 4.08 -0.08 5.54
N GLU A 34 4.94 -0.63 6.41
CA GLU A 34 6.26 -0.08 6.74
C GLU A 34 7.27 -0.23 5.59
N GLU A 35 7.13 -1.25 4.76
CA GLU A 35 7.93 -1.45 3.53
C GLU A 35 7.56 -0.48 2.39
N LEU A 36 6.47 0.28 2.53
CA LEU A 36 6.08 1.27 1.54
C LEU A 36 7.11 2.39 1.43
N PRO A 37 7.36 2.91 0.22
CA PRO A 37 8.31 3.99 0.03
C PRO A 37 7.72 5.28 0.59
N ASP A 38 8.58 6.10 1.19
CA ASP A 38 8.18 7.42 1.63
C ASP A 38 7.67 8.27 0.46
N LEU A 39 6.65 9.08 0.74
CA LEU A 39 6.17 10.10 -0.18
C LEU A 39 7.26 11.16 -0.41
N ALA A 40 7.37 11.66 -1.64
CA ALA A 40 8.35 12.68 -1.97
C ALA A 40 8.01 14.01 -1.26
N PRO A 41 9.01 14.89 -1.04
CA PRO A 41 8.79 16.19 -0.43
C PRO A 41 7.73 17.00 -1.19
N GLY A 42 6.68 17.44 -0.48
CA GLY A 42 5.59 18.22 -1.07
C GLY A 42 4.40 17.39 -1.58
N GLU A 43 4.49 16.06 -1.61
CA GLU A 43 3.35 15.19 -1.97
C GLU A 43 2.33 15.04 -0.83
N MET A 44 2.74 15.27 0.42
CA MET A 44 1.84 15.40 1.56
C MET A 44 1.13 16.77 1.58
N ASN A 45 0.32 17.03 0.56
CA ASN A 45 -0.46 18.25 0.39
C ASN A 45 -1.97 17.97 0.42
N GLU A 46 -2.80 19.02 0.41
CA GLU A 46 -4.26 18.87 0.51
C GLU A 46 -4.87 18.21 -0.74
N ALA A 47 -4.27 18.36 -1.92
CA ALA A 47 -4.77 17.74 -3.15
C ALA A 47 -4.67 16.21 -3.14
N ASN A 48 -3.67 15.67 -2.42
CA ASN A 48 -3.46 14.22 -2.25
C ASN A 48 -4.07 13.69 -0.94
N ARG A 49 -4.70 14.54 -0.14
CA ARG A 49 -5.24 14.15 1.17
C ARG A 49 -6.56 13.43 1.02
N VAL A 50 -6.70 12.29 1.68
CA VAL A 50 -7.96 11.54 1.75
C VAL A 50 -8.82 12.10 2.86
N HIS A 51 -10.05 12.49 2.53
CA HIS A 51 -11.03 12.99 3.49
C HIS A 51 -11.93 11.87 4.02
N GLY A 52 -12.37 11.99 5.28
CA GLY A 52 -13.30 11.05 5.91
C GLY A 52 -12.64 9.91 6.70
N CYS A 53 -11.31 9.81 6.69
CA CYS A 53 -10.57 8.88 7.55
C CYS A 53 -10.35 9.47 8.94
N GLN A 54 -10.33 8.62 9.98
CA GLN A 54 -9.97 9.05 11.35
C GLN A 54 -8.50 9.47 11.43
N SER A 55 -7.65 8.77 10.67
CA SER A 55 -6.23 9.09 10.50
C SER A 55 -6.01 10.02 9.30
N ARG A 56 -4.90 10.76 9.31
CA ARG A 56 -4.47 11.53 8.14
C ARG A 56 -3.82 10.57 7.14
N VAL A 57 -4.37 10.52 5.93
CA VAL A 57 -3.90 9.64 4.85
C VAL A 57 -3.66 10.48 3.60
N TRP A 58 -2.56 10.21 2.89
CA TRP A 58 -2.22 10.80 1.60
C TRP A 58 -2.05 9.71 0.56
N LEU A 59 -2.60 9.91 -0.64
CA LEU A 59 -2.50 8.98 -1.76
C LEU A 59 -2.12 9.74 -3.03
N VAL A 60 -1.02 9.35 -3.65
CA VAL A 60 -0.56 9.91 -4.92
C VAL A 60 -0.91 8.93 -6.04
N PRO A 61 -1.82 9.27 -6.96
CA PRO A 61 -2.15 8.38 -8.06
C PRO A 61 -0.99 8.28 -9.04
N GLY A 62 -0.51 7.07 -9.28
CA GLY A 62 0.48 6.77 -10.32
C GLY A 62 -0.11 5.78 -11.31
N VAL A 63 -0.23 6.18 -12.58
CA VAL A 63 -0.50 5.21 -13.65
C VAL A 63 0.80 4.51 -13.97
N ARG A 64 0.94 3.27 -13.51
CA ARG A 64 2.01 2.39 -14.00
C ARG A 64 1.65 2.03 -15.44
N GLN A 65 2.37 2.62 -16.39
CA GLN A 65 2.38 2.17 -17.78
C GLN A 65 3.04 0.77 -17.79
N GLU A 66 2.26 -0.27 -17.52
CA GLU A 66 2.64 -1.62 -17.85
C GLU A 66 2.52 -1.73 -19.38
N ASN A 67 3.66 -1.86 -20.05
CA ASN A 67 3.82 -1.95 -21.51
C ASN A 67 2.55 -2.43 -22.28
N GLY A 68 1.73 -1.47 -22.71
CA GLY A 68 0.84 -1.57 -23.86
C GLY A 68 -0.45 -2.37 -23.70
N ARG A 69 -1.46 -1.82 -23.01
CA ARG A 69 -2.84 -1.97 -23.47
C ARG A 69 -3.71 -0.77 -23.07
N PRO A 70 -4.53 -0.21 -24.00
CA PRO A 70 -5.39 0.93 -23.73
C PRO A 70 -6.45 0.64 -22.67
#